data_AF-A0A2A3VPA9-F1
#
_entry.id   AF-A0A2A3VPA9-F1
#
_cell.length_a   1.000
_cell.length_b   1.000
_cell.length_c   1.000
_cell.angle_alpha   90.00
_cell.angle_beta   90.00
_cell.angle_gamma   90.00
#
_symmetry.space_group_name_H-M   'P 1'
#
loop_
_entity.id
_entity.type
_entity.pdbx_description
1 polymer ?
#
loop_
_entity_poly.entity_id
_entity_poly.type
_entity_poly.pdbx_seq_one_letter_code
_entity_poly.pdbx_strand_id
1 'polypeptide(L)' 'MDQNDIHATLEQRVTELETRLAFQEETIVQLNDALSQARLELGAQTGLLRRMMDDLRQARTVQFPDPSDEPPPPHY' A
#
# COMPACT_ATOMS: atom_id res chain seq x y z
N MET A 1 -0.28 50.09 23.15
CA MET A 1 0.43 48.83 23.41
C MET A 1 1.91 49.13 23.36
N ASP A 2 2.65 48.70 24.37
CA ASP A 2 4.10 48.90 24.41
C ASP A 2 4.76 48.01 23.35
N GLN A 3 5.88 48.44 22.79
CA GLN A 3 6.60 47.70 21.76
C GLN A 3 7.14 46.36 22.30
N ASN A 4 7.42 46.30 23.60
CA ASN A 4 7.75 45.07 24.31
C ASN A 4 6.60 44.06 24.36
N ASP A 5 5.35 44.50 24.52
CA ASP A 5 4.19 43.60 24.57
C ASP A 5 3.96 42.89 23.23
N ILE A 6 4.20 43.60 22.12
CA ILE A 6 4.09 43.06 20.77
C ILE A 6 5.17 42.00 20.54
N HIS A 7 6.41 42.26 20.98
CA HIS A 7 7.51 41.30 20.86
C HIS A 7 7.23 40.01 21.64
N ALA A 8 6.82 40.14 22.91
CA ALA A 8 6.49 38.99 23.75
C ALA A 8 5.34 38.15 23.16
N THR A 9 4.30 38.81 22.61
CA THR A 9 3.18 38.11 21.96
C THR A 9 3.63 37.36 20.70
N LEU A 10 4.53 37.94 19.92
CA LEU A 10 5.08 37.30 18.72
C LEU A 10 5.95 36.09 19.09
N GLU A 11 6.83 36.20 20.08
CA GLU A 11 7.64 35.09 20.57
C GLU A 11 6.77 33.92 21.03
N GLN A 12 5.72 34.19 21.82
CA GLN A 12 4.79 33.15 22.27
C GLN A 12 4.12 32.44 21.08
N ARG A 13 3.68 33.19 20.07
CA ARG A 13 3.07 32.60 18.86
C ARG A 13 4.07 31.79 18.05
N VAL A 14 5.33 32.23 17.95
CA VAL A 14 6.39 31.48 17.26
C VAL A 14 6.63 30.16 17.99
N THR A 15 6.79 30.16 19.31
CA THR A 15 6.98 28.94 20.10
C THR A 15 5.80 27.97 19.96
N GLU A 16 4.57 28.47 19.95
CA GLU A 16 3.39 27.63 19.71
C GLU A 16 3.42 27.01 18.30
N LEU A 17 3.76 27.81 17.28
CA LEU A 17 3.84 27.33 15.90
C LEU A 17 4.96 26.31 15.72
N GLU A 18 6.12 26.50 16.33
CA GLU A 18 7.23 25.55 16.31
C GLU A 18 6.85 24.22 16.98
N THR A 19 6.17 24.29 18.13
CA THR A 19 5.66 23.10 18.81
C THR A 19 4.67 22.34 17.93
N ARG A 20 3.71 23.06 17.33
CA ARG A 20 2.74 22.47 16.40
C ARG A 20 3.39 21.93 15.14
N LEU A 21 4.44 22.56 14.64
CA LEU A 21 5.18 22.10 13.47
C LEU A 21 5.88 20.77 13.78
N ALA A 22 6.58 20.67 14.92
CA ALA A 22 7.24 19.45 15.33
C ALA A 22 6.28 18.26 15.44
N PHE A 23 5.09 18.46 16.03
CA PHE A 23 4.06 17.41 16.07
C PHE A 23 3.55 17.00 14.69
N GLN A 24 3.43 17.96 13.77
CA GLN A 24 2.99 17.68 12.40
C GLN A 24 4.06 16.91 11.62
N GLU A 25 5.34 17.26 11.78
CA GLU A 25 6.46 16.54 11.18
C GLU A 25 6.50 15.08 11.67
N GLU A 26 6.35 14.86 12.97
CA GLU A 26 6.26 13.51 13.54
C GLU A 26 5.08 12.74 12.96
N THR A 27 3.90 13.36 12.91
CA THR A 27 2.69 12.76 12.32
C THR A 27 2.90 12.37 10.85
N ILE A 28 3.56 13.22 10.06
CA ILE A 28 3.83 12.94 8.66
C ILE A 28 4.74 11.73 8.50
N VAL A 29 5.78 11.60 9.32
CA VAL A 29 6.67 10.43 9.32
C VAL A 29 5.87 9.16 9.64
N GLN A 30 5.07 9.18 10.70
CA GLN A 30 4.25 8.03 11.09
C GLN A 30 3.25 7.63 10.00
N LEU A 31 2.60 8.59 9.34
CA LEU A 31 1.69 8.33 8.23
C LEU A 31 2.40 7.75 7.00
N ASN A 32 3.60 8.21 6.70
CA ASN A 32 4.40 7.67 5.60
C ASN A 32 4.78 6.21 5.86
N ASP A 33 5.26 5.91 7.07
CA ASP A 33 5.61 4.55 7.46
C ASP A 33 4.40 3.60 7.38
N ALA A 34 3.25 4.03 7.90
CA ALA A 34 2.00 3.27 7.82
C ALA A 34 1.55 3.03 6.37
N LEU A 35 1.64 4.06 5.51
CA LEU A 35 1.30 3.94 4.10
C LEU A 35 2.26 3.00 3.34
N SER A 36 3.55 3.06 3.66
CA SER A 36 4.56 2.18 3.08
C SER A 36 4.29 0.71 3.43
N GLN A 37 4.00 0.43 4.71
CA GLN A 37 3.63 -0.90 5.19
C GLN A 37 2.37 -1.42 4.49
N ALA A 38 1.31 -0.59 4.41
CA ALA A 38 0.07 -0.96 3.72
C ALA A 38 0.29 -1.29 2.23
N ARG A 39 1.19 -0.56 1.54
CA ARG A 39 1.54 -0.86 0.14
C ARG A 39 2.23 -2.21 -0.02
N LEU A 40 3.13 -2.57 0.91
CA LEU A 40 3.82 -3.86 0.89
C LEU A 40 2.82 -5.01 1.12
N GLU A 41 1.93 -4.87 2.09
CA GLU A 41 0.88 -5.84 2.38
C GLU A 41 -0.07 -6.03 1.19
N LEU A 42 -0.53 -4.93 0.59
CA LEU A 42 -1.38 -4.98 -0.60
C LEU A 42 -0.67 -5.66 -1.78
N GLY A 43 0.61 -5.40 -1.96
CA GLY A 43 1.43 -6.06 -2.98
C GLY A 43 1.50 -7.58 -2.76
N ALA A 44 1.72 -8.01 -1.52
CA ALA A 44 1.74 -9.43 -1.16
C ALA A 44 0.38 -10.11 -1.38
N GLN A 45 -0.71 -9.47 -0.95
CA GLN A 45 -2.07 -9.96 -1.14
C GLN A 45 -2.42 -10.08 -2.63
N THR A 46 -2.09 -9.05 -3.42
CA THR A 46 -2.29 -9.08 -4.88
C THR A 46 -1.51 -10.21 -5.54
N GLY A 47 -0.28 -10.47 -5.08
CA GLY A 47 0.54 -11.58 -5.54
C GLY A 47 -0.09 -12.94 -5.22
N LEU A 48 -0.62 -13.12 -4.00
CA LEU A 48 -1.32 -14.34 -3.60
C LEU A 48 -2.57 -14.58 -4.47
N LEU A 49 -3.38 -13.54 -4.67
CA LEU A 49 -4.58 -13.64 -5.50
C LEU A 49 -4.26 -14.04 -6.93
N ARG A 50 -3.19 -13.50 -7.53
CA ARG A 50 -2.73 -13.90 -8.86
C ARG A 50 -2.37 -15.39 -8.92
N ARG A 51 -1.58 -15.87 -7.96
CA ARG A 51 -1.21 -17.29 -7.88
C ARG A 51 -2.44 -18.18 -7.74
N MET A 52 -3.37 -17.83 -6.86
CA MET A 52 -4.63 -18.58 -6.71
C MET A 52 -5.45 -18.62 -7.99
N MET A 53 -5.52 -17.52 -8.74
CA MET A 53 -6.20 -17.50 -10.04
C MET A 53 -5.51 -18.38 -11.08
N ASP A 54 -4.18 -18.39 -11.10
CA ASP A 54 -3.39 -19.24 -12.01
C ASP A 54 -3.56 -20.72 -11.65
N ASP A 55 -3.52 -21.08 -10.37
CA ASP A 55 -3.76 -22.44 -9.87
C ASP A 55 -5.17 -22.92 -10.24
N LEU A 56 -6.19 -22.05 -10.10
CA LEU A 56 -7.57 -22.38 -10.50
C LEU A 56 -7.70 -22.58 -12.01
N ARG A 57 -6.99 -21.79 -12.83
CA ARG A 57 -6.96 -21.97 -14.29
C ARG A 57 -6.31 -23.29 -14.66
N GLN A 58 -5.19 -23.64 -14.04
CA GLN A 58 -4.49 -24.91 -14.28
C GLN A 58 -5.34 -26.11 -13.84
N ALA A 59 -6.01 -26.02 -12.69
CA ALA A 59 -6.93 -27.07 -12.25
C ALA A 59 -8.06 -27.29 -13.27
N ARG A 60 -8.61 -26.22 -13.84
CA ARG A 60 -9.66 -26.30 -14.87
C ARG A 60 -9.17 -26.98 -16.15
N THR A 61 -7.95 -26.67 -16.62
CA THR A 61 -7.40 -27.29 -17.83
C THR A 61 -7.08 -28.77 -17.64
N VAL A 62 -6.62 -29.17 -16.44
CA VAL A 62 -6.37 -30.59 -16.13
C VAL A 62 -7.67 -31.39 -16.09
N GLN A 63 -8.76 -30.80 -15.59
CA GLN A 63 -10.04 -31.51 -15.41
C GLN A 63 -10.88 -31.58 -16.70
N PHE A 64 -10.62 -30.69 -17.66
CA PHE A 64 -11.23 -30.68 -19.00
C PHE A 64 -10.15 -30.42 -20.06
N PRO A 65 -9.37 -31.45 -20.45
CA PRO A 65 -8.43 -31.33 -21.55
C PRO A 65 -9.17 -30.96 -22.84
N ASP A 66 -8.55 -30.13 -23.67
CA ASP A 66 -9.13 -29.80 -24.98
C ASP A 66 -9.16 -31.09 -25.83
N PRO A 67 -10.31 -31.51 -26.39
CA PRO A 67 -10.39 -32.70 -27.24
C PRO A 67 -9.53 -32.61 -28.51
N SER A 68 -9.01 -31.43 -28.85
CA SER A 68 -8.03 -31.26 -29.93
C SER A 68 -6.59 -31.67 -29.58
N ASP A 69 -6.28 -31.93 -28.31
CA ASP A 69 -4.99 -32.48 -27.84
C ASP A 69 -4.97 -34.03 -27.79
N GLU A 70 -6.06 -34.72 -28.15
CA GLU A 70 -6.05 -36.19 -28.28
C GLU A 70 -5.36 -36.61 -29.58
N PRO A 71 -4.30 -37.46 -29.53
CA PRO A 71 -3.68 -37.98 -30.73
C PRO A 71 -4.70 -38.81 -31.53
N PRO A 72 -4.73 -38.66 -32.87
CA PRO A 72 -5.72 -39.34 -33.70
C PRO A 72 -5.65 -40.86 -33.48
N PRO A 73 -6.80 -41.57 -33.42
CA PRO A 73 -6.83 -42.97 -33.08
C PRO A 73 -6.05 -43.82 -34.10
N PRO A 74 -5.33 -44.87 -33.65
CA PRO A 74 -4.59 -45.75 -34.55
C PRO A 74 -5.56 -46.48 -35.48
N HIS A 75 -5.35 -46.32 -36.79
CA HIS A 75 -6.05 -47.10 -37.81
C HIS A 75 -5.43 -48.50 -37.90
N TYR A 76 -6.21 -49.53 -37.56
CA TYR A 76 -5.87 -50.96 -37.71
C TYR A 76 -6.42 -51.52 -39.03
#